data_AF-A0A5J4U7T2-F1
#
_entry.id   AF-A0A5J4U7T2-F1
#
_cell.length_a   1.000
_cell.length_b   1.000
_cell.length_c   1.000
_cell.angle_alpha   90.00
_cell.angle_beta   90.00
_cell.angle_gamma   90.00
#
_symmetry.space_group_name_H-M   'P 1'
#
loop_
_entity.id
_entity.type
_entity.pdbx_description
1 polymer ?
#
loop_
_entity_poly.entity_id
_entity_poly.type
_entity_poly.pdbx_seq_one_letter_code
_entity_poly.pdbx_strand_id
1 'polypeptide(L)'
;MIEKLNLLRSINQLTIFKLGNHSNQEVDRLRRNIRYNSISYLWKIQFYGDAQDIADLVNVQYGKVICISFSSAGGIGEENDEQIRNGLYHINNFIREQHVGRYFRQPSFQPLPLLARMTEEQMEEEGALEEMEAQMNNNGYYGTIKDTANNAKVETLNHFIQW
;
A
#
# COMPACT_ATOMS: atom_id res chain seq x y z
N MET A 1 16.27 13.49 -11.17
CA MET A 1 15.07 13.70 -10.33
C MET A 1 13.79 13.43 -11.12
N ILE A 2 13.55 14.08 -12.27
CA ILE A 2 12.36 13.86 -13.12
C ILE A 2 12.23 12.42 -13.64
N GLU A 3 13.34 11.80 -14.08
CA GLU A 3 13.33 10.43 -14.60
C GLU A 3 12.92 9.38 -13.57
N LYS A 4 13.33 9.56 -12.31
CA LYS A 4 12.98 8.68 -11.19
C LYS A 4 11.49 8.73 -10.89
N LEU A 5 10.90 9.93 -10.84
CA LEU A 5 9.47 10.10 -10.58
C LEU A 5 8.61 9.52 -11.71
N ASN A 6 9.05 9.66 -12.96
CA ASN A 6 8.36 9.06 -14.11
C ASN A 6 8.40 7.53 -14.08
N LEU A 7 9.54 6.94 -13.71
CA LEU A 7 9.64 5.49 -13.51
C LEU A 7 8.70 5.03 -12.41
N LEU A 8 8.71 5.72 -11.27
CA LEU A 8 7.88 5.36 -10.12
C LEU A 8 6.38 5.46 -10.45
N ARG A 9 5.97 6.51 -11.14
CA ARG A 9 4.58 6.68 -11.63
C ARG A 9 4.19 5.55 -12.58
N SER A 10 5.09 5.13 -13.46
CA SER A 10 4.84 4.02 -14.39
C SER A 10 4.67 2.70 -13.64
N ILE A 11 5.53 2.41 -12.67
CA ILE A 11 5.42 1.22 -11.81
C ILE A 11 4.11 1.27 -11.02
N ASN A 12 3.75 2.44 -10.48
CA ASN A 12 2.50 2.61 -9.72
C ASN A 12 1.25 2.44 -10.59
N GLN A 13 1.31 2.70 -11.89
CA GLN A 13 0.19 2.36 -12.80
C GLN A 13 0.13 0.87 -13.10
N LEU A 14 1.27 0.16 -13.09
CA LEU A 14 1.33 -1.26 -13.39
C LEU A 14 0.75 -2.15 -12.27
N THR A 15 0.72 -1.67 -11.03
CA THR A 15 0.14 -2.39 -9.87
C THR A 15 -1.38 -2.62 -10.02
N ILE A 16 -2.09 -1.74 -10.73
CA ILE A 16 -3.52 -1.82 -11.00
C ILE A 16 -3.82 -2.09 -12.49
N PHE A 17 -2.79 -2.47 -13.26
CA PHE A 17 -2.92 -2.67 -14.70
C PHE A 17 -4.00 -3.71 -15.00
N LYS A 18 -5.06 -3.25 -15.69
CA LYS A 18 -6.20 -4.07 -16.10
C LYS A 18 -6.75 -4.92 -14.95
N LEU A 19 -6.76 -4.38 -13.73
CA LEU A 19 -7.35 -5.01 -12.56
C LEU A 19 -8.85 -5.28 -12.83
N GLY A 20 -9.35 -6.46 -12.47
CA GLY A 20 -10.74 -6.88 -12.72
C GLY A 20 -11.11 -7.13 -14.19
N ASN A 21 -10.19 -6.90 -15.14
CA ASN A 21 -10.41 -7.25 -16.54
C ASN A 21 -9.93 -8.69 -16.78
N HIS A 22 -10.88 -9.62 -16.77
CA HIS A 22 -10.62 -11.02 -17.08
C HIS A 22 -10.65 -11.26 -18.59
N SER A 23 -9.71 -12.05 -19.08
CA SER A 23 -9.65 -12.46 -20.48
C SER A 23 -9.56 -13.98 -20.57
N ASN A 24 -8.35 -14.51 -20.79
CA ASN A 24 -8.10 -15.94 -20.73
C ASN A 24 -7.07 -16.21 -19.63
N GLN A 25 -7.01 -17.45 -19.16
CA GLN A 25 -6.22 -17.84 -18.01
C GLN A 25 -4.73 -17.48 -18.14
N GLU A 26 -4.15 -17.59 -19.33
CA GLU A 26 -2.74 -17.25 -19.57
C GLU A 26 -2.51 -15.74 -19.47
N VAL A 27 -3.35 -14.95 -20.13
CA VAL A 27 -3.29 -13.49 -20.11
C VAL A 27 -3.53 -12.95 -18.69
N ASP A 28 -4.48 -13.53 -17.95
CA ASP A 28 -4.79 -13.11 -16.59
C ASP A 28 -3.64 -13.44 -15.63
N ARG A 29 -2.99 -14.59 -15.82
CA ARG A 29 -1.77 -14.95 -15.08
C ARG A 29 -0.62 -13.97 -15.36
N LEU A 30 -0.41 -13.59 -16.63
CA LEU A 30 0.62 -12.60 -16.99
C LEU A 30 0.34 -11.24 -16.36
N ARG A 31 -0.91 -10.76 -16.43
CA ARG A 31 -1.33 -9.49 -15.81
C ARG A 31 -1.14 -9.51 -14.30
N ARG A 32 -1.53 -10.59 -13.64
CA ARG A 32 -1.31 -10.76 -12.19
C ARG A 32 0.17 -10.72 -11.83
N ASN A 33 1.03 -11.35 -12.63
CA ASN A 33 2.47 -11.34 -12.40
C ASN A 33 3.06 -9.92 -12.58
N ILE A 34 2.59 -9.16 -13.57
CA ILE A 34 2.99 -7.75 -13.76
C ILE A 34 2.61 -6.92 -12.51
N ARG A 35 1.37 -7.05 -12.04
CA ARG A 35 0.91 -6.34 -10.83
C ARG A 35 1.75 -6.71 -9.61
N TYR A 36 1.92 -8.01 -9.35
CA TYR A 36 2.68 -8.51 -8.21
C TYR A 36 4.15 -8.05 -8.23
N ASN A 37 4.83 -8.13 -9.37
CA ASN A 37 6.20 -7.66 -9.48
C ASN A 37 6.30 -6.16 -9.25
N SER A 38 5.36 -5.39 -9.80
CA SER A 38 5.33 -3.93 -9.63
C SER A 38 5.16 -3.55 -8.16
N ILE A 39 4.23 -4.21 -7.46
CA ILE A 39 4.02 -4.05 -6.01
C ILE A 39 5.29 -4.41 -5.24
N SER A 40 5.91 -5.54 -5.54
CA SER A 40 7.16 -5.98 -4.89
C SER A 40 8.30 -4.98 -5.08
N TYR A 41 8.39 -4.33 -6.24
CA TYR A 41 9.36 -3.25 -6.46
C TYR A 41 9.09 -2.03 -5.58
N LEU A 42 7.83 -1.61 -5.45
CA LEU A 42 7.47 -0.49 -4.59
C LEU A 42 7.73 -0.80 -3.11
N TRP A 43 7.48 -2.04 -2.66
CA TRP A 43 7.82 -2.49 -1.31
C TRP A 43 9.32 -2.41 -1.02
N LYS A 44 10.16 -2.72 -2.00
CA LYS A 44 11.62 -2.57 -1.87
C LYS A 44 12.01 -1.10 -1.74
N ILE A 45 11.39 -0.20 -2.49
CA ILE A 45 11.64 1.24 -2.39
C ILE A 45 11.22 1.75 -1.02
N GLN A 46 10.04 1.37 -0.53
CA GLN A 46 9.61 1.71 0.83
C GLN A 46 10.64 1.23 1.87
N PHE A 47 11.07 -0.03 1.80
CA PHE A 47 11.93 -0.62 2.82
C PHE A 47 13.38 -0.08 2.81
N TYR A 48 13.95 0.09 1.61
CA TYR A 48 15.36 0.48 1.43
C TYR A 48 15.54 1.95 1.06
N GLY A 49 14.46 2.71 0.89
CA GLY A 49 14.52 4.11 0.51
C GLY A 49 14.74 5.04 1.71
N ASP A 50 15.24 6.23 1.46
CA ASP A 50 15.38 7.31 2.44
C ASP A 50 14.13 8.21 2.50
N ALA A 51 14.22 9.33 3.21
CA ALA A 51 13.12 10.30 3.31
C ALA A 51 12.66 10.84 1.94
N GLN A 52 13.58 11.01 0.99
CA GLN A 52 13.24 11.50 -0.35
C GLN A 52 12.54 10.41 -1.16
N ASP A 53 12.94 9.14 -1.02
CA ASP A 53 12.21 8.02 -1.61
C ASP A 53 10.78 7.91 -1.07
N ILE A 54 10.58 8.13 0.24
CA ILE A 54 9.24 8.17 0.85
C ILE A 54 8.42 9.34 0.29
N ALA A 55 9.00 10.53 0.16
CA ALA A 55 8.34 11.67 -0.46
C ALA A 55 7.92 11.36 -1.92
N ASP A 56 8.80 10.69 -2.68
CA ASP A 56 8.49 10.30 -4.06
C ASP A 56 7.32 9.29 -4.11
N LEU A 57 7.23 8.36 -3.15
CA LEU A 57 6.09 7.42 -3.03
C LEU A 57 4.77 8.16 -2.72
N VAL A 58 4.77 9.13 -1.82
CA VAL A 58 3.58 9.96 -1.54
C VAL A 58 3.16 10.75 -2.79
N ASN A 59 4.13 11.32 -3.51
CA ASN A 59 3.88 12.09 -4.73
C ASN A 59 3.24 11.27 -5.86
N VAL A 60 3.44 9.95 -5.87
CA VAL A 60 2.79 9.06 -6.85
C VAL A 60 1.51 8.41 -6.33
N GLN A 61 1.04 8.77 -5.12
CA GLN A 61 -0.13 8.16 -4.47
C GLN A 61 0.05 6.66 -4.19
N TYR A 62 1.24 6.27 -3.74
CA TYR A 62 1.57 4.89 -3.40
C TYR A 62 0.56 4.25 -2.44
N GLY A 63 0.19 4.95 -1.36
CA GLY A 63 -0.68 4.41 -0.31
C GLY A 63 -2.04 3.94 -0.83
N LYS A 64 -2.71 4.82 -1.59
CA LYS A 64 -3.95 4.53 -2.32
C LYS A 64 -3.80 3.30 -3.23
N VAL A 65 -2.81 3.32 -4.10
CA VAL A 65 -2.66 2.30 -5.14
C VAL A 65 -2.40 0.92 -4.55
N ILE A 66 -1.63 0.86 -3.48
CA ILE A 66 -1.40 -0.37 -2.73
C ILE A 66 -2.71 -0.88 -2.15
N CYS A 67 -3.52 -0.06 -1.46
CA CYS A 67 -4.84 -0.48 -1.00
C CYS A 67 -5.72 -1.04 -2.13
N ILE A 68 -5.88 -0.31 -3.23
CA ILE A 68 -6.69 -0.75 -4.39
C ILE A 68 -6.19 -2.09 -4.94
N SER A 69 -4.87 -2.30 -4.96
CA SER A 69 -4.27 -3.50 -5.55
C SER A 69 -4.48 -4.81 -4.78
N PHE A 70 -4.98 -4.74 -3.53
CA PHE A 70 -5.37 -5.92 -2.76
C PHE A 70 -6.81 -5.85 -2.21
N SER A 71 -7.58 -4.89 -2.72
CA SER A 71 -8.94 -4.62 -2.32
C SER A 71 -9.87 -5.70 -2.86
N SER A 72 -10.37 -6.54 -1.97
CA SER A 72 -11.33 -7.59 -2.33
C SER A 72 -12.78 -7.09 -2.40
N ALA A 73 -13.10 -5.88 -1.94
CA ALA A 73 -14.48 -5.38 -1.88
C ALA A 73 -15.08 -5.14 -3.28
N GLY A 74 -14.24 -4.97 -4.32
CA GLY A 74 -14.66 -4.97 -5.72
C GLY A 74 -15.09 -6.34 -6.28
N GLY A 75 -15.03 -7.42 -5.49
CA GLY A 75 -15.45 -8.77 -5.91
C GLY A 75 -14.52 -9.45 -6.91
N ILE A 76 -13.31 -8.91 -7.11
CA ILE A 76 -12.36 -9.34 -8.15
C ILE A 76 -11.72 -10.69 -7.79
N GLY A 77 -11.60 -11.02 -6.49
CA GLY A 77 -11.20 -12.36 -6.01
C GLY A 77 -9.86 -12.86 -6.56
N GLU A 78 -9.00 -11.94 -7.02
CA GLU A 78 -7.73 -12.30 -7.66
C GLU A 78 -6.60 -12.50 -6.66
N GLU A 79 -6.55 -11.75 -5.56
CA GLU A 79 -5.51 -11.95 -4.54
C GLU A 79 -5.79 -13.15 -3.64
N ASN A 80 -4.71 -13.83 -3.25
CA ASN A 80 -4.77 -14.79 -2.15
C ASN A 80 -4.55 -14.08 -0.81
N ASP A 81 -4.87 -14.79 0.28
CA ASP A 81 -4.72 -14.32 1.64
C ASP A 81 -3.31 -13.77 1.97
N GLU A 82 -2.27 -14.37 1.38
CA GLU A 82 -0.88 -13.94 1.58
C GLU A 82 -0.62 -12.55 0.98
N GLN A 83 -1.10 -12.31 -0.25
CA GLN A 83 -0.97 -11.03 -0.94
C GLN A 83 -1.71 -9.93 -0.20
N ILE A 84 -2.93 -10.21 0.26
CA ILE A 84 -3.72 -9.28 1.07
C ILE A 84 -2.97 -8.94 2.36
N ARG A 85 -2.50 -9.95 3.11
CA ARG A 85 -1.74 -9.75 4.35
C ARG A 85 -0.48 -8.93 4.13
N ASN A 86 0.29 -9.23 3.08
CA ASN A 86 1.52 -8.49 2.78
C ASN A 86 1.20 -7.04 2.37
N GLY A 87 0.16 -6.83 1.56
CA GLY A 87 -0.32 -5.49 1.20
C GLY A 87 -0.68 -4.65 2.43
N LEU A 88 -1.49 -5.20 3.34
CA LEU A 88 -1.85 -4.57 4.62
C LEU A 88 -0.64 -4.29 5.51
N TYR A 89 0.32 -5.22 5.56
CA TYR A 89 1.55 -5.03 6.32
C TYR A 89 2.39 -3.87 5.78
N HIS A 90 2.52 -3.76 4.45
CA HIS A 90 3.30 -2.71 3.81
C HIS A 90 2.65 -1.33 3.93
N ILE A 91 1.32 -1.22 3.77
CA ILE A 91 0.62 0.06 3.95
C ILE A 91 0.68 0.52 5.41
N ASN A 92 0.51 -0.37 6.38
CA ASN A 92 0.63 -0.04 7.80
C ASN A 92 2.03 0.51 8.11
N ASN A 93 3.07 -0.22 7.69
CA ASN A 93 4.45 0.26 7.87
C ASN A 93 4.67 1.61 7.17
N PHE A 94 4.10 1.83 5.99
CA PHE A 94 4.26 3.08 5.23
C PHE A 94 3.68 4.28 5.98
N ILE A 95 2.50 4.13 6.58
CA ILE A 95 1.86 5.18 7.38
C ILE A 95 2.66 5.39 8.67
N ARG A 96 2.98 4.32 9.40
CA ARG A 96 3.72 4.39 10.67
C ARG A 96 5.08 5.07 10.50
N GLU A 97 5.85 4.67 9.48
CA GLU A 97 7.17 5.23 9.21
C GLU A 97 7.14 6.74 8.95
N GLN A 98 6.05 7.29 8.40
CA GLN A 98 5.89 8.73 8.22
C GLN A 98 5.58 9.44 9.55
N HIS A 99 4.84 8.82 10.47
CA HIS A 99 4.52 9.41 11.77
C HIS A 99 5.67 9.36 12.77
N VAL A 100 6.40 8.23 12.82
CA VAL A 100 7.41 8.02 13.87
C VAL A 100 8.84 8.03 13.34
N GLY A 101 9.04 7.98 12.02
CA GLY A 101 10.37 7.86 11.40
C GLY A 101 10.89 6.42 11.33
N ARG A 102 12.13 6.25 10.86
CA ARG A 102 12.86 4.97 10.83
C ARG A 102 14.17 5.07 11.62
N TYR A 103 14.45 4.09 12.48
CA TYR A 103 15.62 4.11 13.38
C TYR A 103 16.49 2.85 13.36
N PHE A 104 16.08 1.76 12.72
CA PHE A 104 16.82 0.48 12.80
C PHE A 104 16.77 -0.33 11.50
N ARG A 105 17.92 -0.89 11.09
CA ARG A 105 18.16 -1.78 9.92
C ARG A 105 17.80 -1.25 8.53
N GLN A 106 17.09 -0.13 8.44
CA GLN A 106 16.72 0.57 7.21
C GLN A 106 17.37 1.96 7.22
N PRO A 107 17.42 2.68 6.08
CA PRO A 107 17.82 4.08 6.09
C PRO A 107 16.98 4.88 7.08
N SER A 108 17.65 5.57 7.99
CA SER A 108 16.98 6.32 9.04
C SER A 108 16.50 7.68 8.55
N PHE A 109 15.34 8.11 9.01
CA PHE A 109 14.86 9.48 8.88
C PHE A 109 13.94 9.83 10.04
N GLN A 110 13.84 11.14 10.29
CA GLN A 110 12.94 11.73 11.27
C GLN A 110 11.48 11.62 10.80
N PRO A 111 10.50 11.71 11.70
CA PRO A 111 9.08 11.86 11.33
C PRO A 111 8.86 12.84 10.18
N LEU A 112 7.96 12.49 9.27
CA LEU A 112 7.57 13.25 8.08
C LEU A 112 6.08 13.65 8.20
N PRO A 113 5.69 14.50 9.16
CA PRO A 113 4.29 14.74 9.51
C PRO A 113 3.46 15.32 8.36
N LEU A 114 4.06 16.17 7.51
CA LEU A 114 3.39 16.71 6.32
C LEU A 114 3.06 15.62 5.31
N LEU A 115 3.96 14.65 5.12
CA LEU A 115 3.75 13.53 4.20
C LEU A 115 2.75 12.52 4.76
N ALA A 116 2.79 12.28 6.07
CA ALA A 116 1.82 11.44 6.77
C ALA A 116 0.40 11.96 6.53
N ARG A 117 0.20 13.27 6.77
CA ARG A 117 -1.07 13.94 6.52
C ARG A 117 -1.52 13.84 5.06
N MET A 118 -0.62 14.09 4.10
CA MET A 118 -0.95 13.96 2.68
C MET A 118 -1.34 12.52 2.30
N THR A 119 -0.67 11.53 2.88
CA THR A 119 -0.99 10.11 2.64
C THR A 119 -2.39 9.79 3.17
N GLU A 120 -2.70 10.23 4.38
CA GLU A 120 -3.99 10.04 5.02
C GLU A 120 -5.13 10.69 4.23
N GLU A 121 -4.98 11.97 3.87
CA GLU A 121 -5.95 12.70 3.04
C GLU A 121 -6.18 11.99 1.69
N GLN A 122 -5.11 11.54 1.01
CA GLN A 122 -5.22 10.78 -0.24
C GLN A 122 -5.92 9.43 -0.05
N MET A 123 -5.74 8.77 1.08
CA MET A 123 -6.35 7.46 1.34
C MET A 123 -7.82 7.58 1.71
N GLU A 124 -8.21 8.64 2.42
CA GLU A 124 -9.60 8.95 2.75
C GLU A 124 -10.39 9.40 1.51
N GLU A 125 -9.88 10.38 0.75
CA GLU A 125 -10.56 10.91 -0.45
C GLU A 125 -10.88 9.83 -1.50
N GLU A 126 -10.06 8.78 -1.54
CA GLU A 126 -10.09 7.76 -2.58
C GLU A 126 -10.67 6.41 -2.17
N GLY A 127 -11.24 6.31 -0.97
CA GLY A 127 -11.89 5.08 -0.52
C GLY A 127 -10.93 3.99 -0.03
N ALA A 128 -9.64 4.29 0.10
CA ALA A 128 -8.61 3.30 0.43
C ALA A 128 -8.70 2.85 1.90
N LEU A 129 -9.25 3.70 2.78
CA LEU A 129 -9.51 3.36 4.17
C LEU A 129 -10.67 2.37 4.27
N GLU A 130 -11.75 2.56 3.51
CA GLU A 130 -12.91 1.68 3.46
C GLU A 130 -12.53 0.27 3.00
N GLU A 131 -11.65 0.18 2.01
CA GLU A 131 -11.10 -1.09 1.54
C GLU A 131 -10.26 -1.80 2.62
N MET A 132 -9.49 -1.03 3.40
CA MET A 132 -8.74 -1.55 4.54
C MET A 132 -9.67 -2.03 5.65
N GLU A 133 -10.75 -1.28 5.92
CA GLU A 133 -11.78 -1.63 6.89
C GLU A 133 -12.54 -2.90 6.49
N ALA A 134 -12.80 -3.11 5.19
CA ALA A 134 -13.40 -4.33 4.70
C ALA A 134 -12.56 -5.58 5.04
N GLN A 135 -11.23 -5.45 5.09
CA GLN A 135 -10.33 -6.56 5.48
C GLN A 135 -10.33 -6.87 6.98
N MET A 136 -10.90 -6.01 7.85
CA MET A 136 -10.99 -6.28 9.30
C MET A 136 -11.87 -7.49 9.64
N ASN A 137 -12.74 -7.90 8.72
CA ASN A 137 -13.58 -9.08 8.88
C ASN A 137 -13.04 -10.31 8.12
N ASN A 138 -11.89 -10.17 7.45
CA ASN A 138 -11.29 -11.24 6.68
C ASN A 138 -10.54 -12.22 7.60
N ASN A 139 -11.11 -13.42 7.75
CA ASN A 139 -10.52 -14.52 8.54
C ASN A 139 -9.46 -15.33 7.76
N GLY A 140 -9.09 -14.89 6.56
CA GLY A 140 -8.01 -15.46 5.78
C GLY A 140 -6.69 -15.47 6.55
N TYR A 141 -5.83 -16.42 6.20
CA TYR A 141 -4.58 -16.68 6.92
C TYR A 141 -4.76 -16.85 8.45
N TYR A 142 -5.73 -17.67 8.86
CA TYR A 142 -6.04 -17.95 10.27
C TYR A 142 -6.36 -16.70 11.11
N GLY A 143 -6.99 -15.69 10.52
CA GLY A 143 -7.34 -14.43 11.19
C GLY A 143 -6.23 -13.36 11.20
N THR A 144 -5.05 -13.67 10.66
CA THR A 144 -3.93 -12.71 10.61
C THR A 144 -4.25 -11.48 9.76
N ILE A 145 -5.06 -11.63 8.71
CA ILE A 145 -5.49 -10.51 7.87
C ILE A 145 -6.29 -9.51 8.70
N LYS A 146 -7.31 -10.01 9.41
CA LYS A 146 -8.10 -9.23 10.36
C LYS A 146 -7.23 -8.51 11.39
N ASP A 147 -6.28 -9.20 12.02
CA ASP A 147 -5.40 -8.57 13.03
C ASP A 147 -4.54 -7.46 12.41
N THR A 148 -4.03 -7.68 11.19
CA THR A 148 -3.21 -6.69 10.48
C THR A 148 -4.04 -5.47 10.08
N ALA A 149 -5.26 -5.68 9.58
CA ALA A 149 -6.18 -4.59 9.23
C ALA A 149 -6.60 -3.78 10.45
N ASN A 150 -6.87 -4.42 11.59
CA ASN A 150 -7.15 -3.74 12.86
C ASN A 150 -5.98 -2.87 13.29
N ASN A 151 -4.76 -3.39 13.24
CA ASN A 151 -3.56 -2.61 13.57
C ASN A 151 -3.39 -1.42 12.61
N ALA A 152 -3.60 -1.62 11.31
CA ALA A 152 -3.48 -0.54 10.33
C ALA A 152 -4.50 0.58 10.57
N LYS A 153 -5.74 0.22 10.93
CA LYS A 153 -6.78 1.19 11.34
C LYS A 153 -6.40 1.93 12.61
N VAL A 154 -5.89 1.23 13.62
CA VAL A 154 -5.46 1.85 14.88
C VAL A 154 -4.30 2.81 14.66
N GLU A 155 -3.29 2.43 13.87
CA GLU A 155 -2.16 3.30 13.54
C GLU A 155 -2.62 4.54 12.77
N THR A 156 -3.50 4.37 11.78
CA THR A 156 -4.06 5.50 11.01
C THR A 156 -4.89 6.41 11.93
N LEU A 157 -5.89 5.88 12.65
CA LEU A 157 -6.83 6.67 13.46
C LEU A 157 -6.24 7.23 14.76
N ASN A 158 -5.28 6.56 15.40
CA ASN A 158 -4.65 7.10 16.61
C ASN A 158 -3.91 8.39 16.32
N HIS A 159 -3.37 8.54 15.11
CA HIS A 159 -2.75 9.78 14.68
C HIS A 159 -3.78 10.83 14.25
N PHE A 160 -4.96 10.45 13.73
CA PHE A 160 -6.07 11.39 13.54
C PHE A 160 -6.62 11.99 14.85
N ILE A 161 -6.59 11.24 15.96
CA ILE A 161 -7.17 11.66 17.26
C ILE A 161 -6.20 12.47 18.13
N GLN A 162 -4.88 12.41 17.88
CA GLN A 162 -3.87 13.15 18.64
C GLN A 162 -3.59 14.57 18.13
N TRP A 163 -4.46 15.12 17.29
CA TRP A 163 -4.37 16.48 16.76
C TRP A 163 -5.61 17.32 17.10
#